data_AF-A0A354X0E1-F1
#
_entry.id   AF-A0A354X0E1-F1
#
_cell.length_a   1.000
_cell.length_b   1.000
_cell.length_c   1.000
_cell.angle_alpha   90.00
_cell.angle_beta   90.00
_cell.angle_gamma   90.00
#
_symmetry.space_group_name_H-M   'P 1'
#
loop_
_entity.id
_entity.type
_entity.pdbx_description
1 polymer ?
#
loop_
_entity_poly.entity_id
_entity_poly.type
_entity_poly.pdbx_seq_one_letter_code
_entity_poly.pdbx_strand_id
1 'polypeptide(L)'
;MDINYLIKNAMRKFFWILNSLLLISCHFCYGQLVLLDKNVASNDYSSFGNAIISKDSTGLRVKTPYCQEESGIRINGNWDLQIYDQMEIELVNYAKNTLRVAVRLENPNMDMKNRKNLFRDYVSISPNKVEKIVLDIPRKRFYPEVEE
;
A
#
# COMPACT_ATOMS: atom_id res chain seq x y z
N MET A 1 -43.30 9.79 -46.17
CA MET A 1 -42.57 9.65 -44.89
C MET A 1 -41.93 11.00 -44.61
N ASP A 2 -42.27 11.64 -43.48
CA ASP A 2 -41.90 13.03 -43.21
C ASP A 2 -40.42 13.16 -42.83
N ILE A 3 -39.69 14.03 -43.52
CA ILE A 3 -38.27 14.31 -43.28
C ILE A 3 -38.05 14.79 -41.84
N ASN A 4 -39.01 15.52 -41.27
CA ASN A 4 -38.95 15.99 -39.88
C ASN A 4 -39.01 14.85 -38.86
N TYR A 5 -39.69 13.74 -39.20
CA TYR A 5 -39.77 12.57 -38.33
C TYR A 5 -38.43 11.81 -38.30
N LEU A 6 -37.76 11.67 -39.44
CA LEU A 6 -36.44 11.03 -39.55
C LEU A 6 -35.37 11.79 -38.75
N ILE A 7 -35.35 13.12 -38.85
CA ILE A 7 -34.37 13.96 -38.15
C ILE A 7 -34.55 13.88 -36.62
N LYS A 8 -35.80 13.95 -36.13
CA LYS A 8 -36.09 13.82 -34.69
C LYS A 8 -35.67 12.47 -34.12
N ASN A 9 -35.90 11.38 -34.85
CA ASN A 9 -35.51 10.04 -34.43
C ASN A 9 -33.98 9.88 -34.38
N ALA A 10 -33.26 10.44 -35.37
CA ALA A 10 -31.80 10.40 -35.41
C ALA A 10 -31.17 11.19 -34.24
N MET A 11 -31.64 12.40 -33.96
CA MET A 11 -31.14 13.22 -32.83
C MET A 11 -31.37 12.55 -31.48
N ARG A 12 -32.55 11.92 -31.29
CA ARG A 12 -32.85 11.17 -30.07
C ARG A 12 -31.86 10.01 -29.90
N LYS A 13 -31.64 9.20 -30.93
CA LYS A 13 -30.67 8.08 -30.87
C LYS A 13 -29.24 8.54 -30.59
N PHE A 14 -28.80 9.63 -31.23
CA PHE A 14 -27.48 10.22 -30.98
C PHE A 14 -27.34 10.68 -29.52
N PHE A 15 -28.35 11.34 -28.97
CA PHE A 15 -28.35 11.78 -27.57
C PHE A 15 -28.27 10.60 -26.59
N TRP A 16 -29.00 9.51 -26.87
CA TRP A 16 -28.93 8.28 -26.07
C TRP A 16 -27.54 7.63 -26.14
N ILE A 17 -26.95 7.51 -27.33
CA ILE A 17 -25.59 6.95 -27.51
C ILE A 17 -24.54 7.80 -26.78
N LEU A 18 -24.63 9.13 -26.89
CA LEU A 18 -23.71 10.05 -26.23
C LEU A 18 -23.82 9.98 -24.70
N ASN A 19 -25.04 9.90 -24.15
CA ASN A 19 -25.25 9.68 -22.72
C ASN A 19 -24.71 8.33 -22.25
N SER A 20 -24.91 7.26 -23.04
CA SER A 20 -24.35 5.94 -22.72
C SER A 20 -22.81 5.95 -22.71
N LEU A 21 -22.16 6.65 -23.65
CA LEU A 21 -20.69 6.78 -23.68
C LEU A 21 -20.15 7.57 -22.48
N LEU A 22 -20.85 8.62 -22.02
CA LEU A 22 -20.44 9.42 -20.85
C LEU A 22 -20.64 8.69 -19.51
N LEU A 23 -21.55 7.72 -19.44
CA LEU A 23 -21.77 6.92 -18.22
C LEU A 23 -20.77 5.77 -18.06
N ILE A 24 -20.09 5.35 -19.14
CA ILE A 24 -19.07 4.29 -19.10
C ILE A 24 -17.74 4.81 -18.51
N SER A 25 -17.46 6.10 -18.55
CA SER A 25 -16.17 6.67 -18.14
C SER A 25 -15.98 6.87 -16.62
N CYS A 26 -16.92 6.45 -15.77
CA CYS A 26 -16.90 6.79 -14.35
C CYS A 26 -16.78 5.59 -13.40
N HIS A 27 -16.02 4.55 -13.77
CA HIS A 27 -15.77 3.37 -12.92
C HIS A 27 -14.28 2.97 -12.86
N PHE A 28 -13.34 3.91 -12.98
CA PHE A 28 -11.99 3.68 -12.45
C PHE A 28 -12.01 3.84 -10.94
N CYS A 29 -12.58 2.86 -10.24
CA CYS A 29 -12.30 2.66 -8.83
C CYS A 29 -10.85 2.16 -8.76
N TYR A 30 -9.93 3.01 -8.32
CA TYR A 30 -8.56 2.58 -8.00
C TYR A 30 -8.68 1.44 -6.97
N GLY A 31 -8.30 0.23 -7.36
CA GLY A 31 -8.47 -0.99 -6.56
C GLY A 31 -7.53 -1.02 -5.37
N GLN A 32 -7.73 -1.99 -4.47
CA GLN A 32 -6.79 -2.27 -3.38
C GLN A 32 -5.66 -3.19 -3.91
N LEU A 33 -4.41 -2.79 -3.72
CA LEU A 33 -3.25 -3.66 -3.94
C LEU A 33 -2.89 -4.39 -2.64
N VAL A 34 -2.97 -5.72 -2.67
CA VAL A 34 -2.53 -6.55 -1.53
C VAL A 34 -1.03 -6.77 -1.64
N LEU A 35 -0.26 -6.14 -0.74
CA LEU A 35 1.21 -6.27 -0.69
C LEU A 35 1.64 -7.59 -0.03
N LEU A 36 0.90 -8.00 1.00
CA LEU A 36 1.17 -9.17 1.82
C LEU A 36 -0.17 -9.73 2.35
N ASP A 37 -0.33 -11.05 2.29
CA ASP A 37 -1.43 -11.75 2.96
C ASP A 37 -0.91 -13.00 3.69
N LYS A 38 -1.82 -13.76 4.32
CA LYS A 38 -1.49 -15.02 4.99
C LYS A 38 -0.91 -16.09 4.06
N ASN A 39 -1.04 -15.95 2.75
CA ASN A 39 -0.57 -16.91 1.76
C ASN A 39 0.86 -16.63 1.28
N VAL A 40 1.51 -15.58 1.77
CA VAL A 40 2.89 -15.19 1.44
C VAL A 40 3.89 -16.35 1.36
N ALA A 41 4.73 -16.40 0.32
CA ALA A 41 5.77 -17.41 0.20
C ALA A 41 6.97 -17.08 1.12
N SER A 42 7.72 -18.10 1.53
CA SER A 42 8.88 -17.91 2.42
C SER A 42 9.98 -17.01 1.84
N ASN A 43 9.99 -16.80 0.52
CA ASN A 43 10.99 -15.99 -0.17
C ASN A 43 10.60 -14.50 -0.23
N ASP A 44 9.36 -14.16 0.09
CA ASP A 44 8.85 -12.79 0.00
C ASP A 44 9.14 -11.99 1.28
N TYR A 45 9.75 -12.60 2.29
CA TYR A 45 10.15 -11.92 3.51
C TYR A 45 11.47 -12.44 4.07
N SER A 46 12.16 -11.60 4.83
CA SER A 46 13.38 -11.95 5.54
C SER A 46 13.41 -11.31 6.92
N SER A 47 14.12 -11.94 7.87
CA SER A 47 14.36 -11.35 9.18
C SER A 47 15.61 -10.47 9.15
N PHE A 48 15.63 -9.47 10.03
CA PHE A 48 16.83 -8.70 10.35
C PHE A 48 16.91 -8.47 11.87
N GLY A 49 18.12 -8.21 12.36
CA GLY A 49 18.38 -7.98 13.79
C GLY A 49 17.95 -9.16 14.68
N ASN A 50 18.27 -10.40 14.29
CA ASN A 50 17.93 -11.62 15.02
C ASN A 50 16.43 -11.84 15.31
N ALA A 51 15.55 -11.19 14.55
CA ALA A 51 14.12 -11.49 14.62
C ALA A 51 13.85 -12.93 14.19
N ILE A 52 13.00 -13.63 14.94
CA ILE A 52 12.52 -14.97 14.61
C ILE A 52 11.16 -14.81 13.96
N ILE A 53 11.02 -15.29 12.72
CA ILE A 53 9.77 -15.25 11.97
C ILE A 53 9.21 -16.67 11.92
N SER A 54 7.94 -16.80 12.25
CA SER A 54 7.16 -18.03 12.11
C SER A 54 5.86 -17.72 11.38
N LYS A 55 5.41 -18.62 10.52
CA LYS A 55 4.15 -18.50 9.79
C LYS A 55 3.14 -19.47 10.39
N ASP A 56 1.93 -18.99 10.68
CA ASP A 56 0.81 -19.82 11.11
C ASP A 56 -0.43 -19.58 10.22
N SER A 57 -1.59 -20.15 10.58
CA SER A 57 -2.82 -20.00 9.79
C SER A 57 -3.40 -18.57 9.80
N THR A 58 -2.95 -17.73 10.73
CA THR A 58 -3.42 -16.34 10.91
C THR A 58 -2.52 -15.32 10.23
N GLY A 59 -1.23 -15.63 10.06
CA GLY A 59 -0.29 -14.77 9.33
C GLY A 59 1.17 -14.99 9.73
N LEU A 60 1.96 -13.92 9.62
CA LEU A 60 3.35 -13.90 10.05
C LEU A 60 3.44 -13.45 11.51
N ARG A 61 4.07 -14.28 12.34
CA ARG A 61 4.40 -13.98 13.73
C ARG A 61 5.88 -13.67 13.83
N VAL A 62 6.17 -12.46 14.28
CA VAL A 62 7.53 -11.95 14.45
C VAL A 62 7.85 -11.83 15.93
N LYS A 63 8.96 -12.43 16.35
CA LYS A 63 9.49 -12.31 17.70
C LYS A 63 10.84 -11.61 17.63
N THR A 64 10.93 -10.42 18.21
CA THR A 64 12.18 -9.68 18.34
C THR A 64 12.81 -9.94 19.71
N PRO A 65 14.14 -10.06 19.80
CA PRO A 65 14.84 -10.15 21.08
C PRO A 65 14.75 -8.84 21.87
N TYR A 66 14.75 -8.95 23.19
CA TYR A 66 14.69 -7.80 24.10
C TYR A 66 15.99 -6.98 23.99
N CYS A 67 15.87 -5.65 23.94
CA CYS A 67 16.99 -4.69 23.88
C CYS A 67 17.91 -4.74 22.64
N GLN A 68 17.50 -5.39 21.54
CA GLN A 68 18.25 -5.26 20.29
C GLN A 68 17.74 -4.06 19.49
N GLU A 69 18.67 -3.17 19.14
CA GLU A 69 18.38 -2.08 18.21
C GLU A 69 18.15 -2.67 16.80
N GLU A 70 17.08 -2.21 16.15
CA GLU A 70 16.74 -2.56 14.77
C GLU A 70 16.54 -4.06 14.50
N SER A 71 15.60 -4.69 15.20
CA SER A 71 15.08 -6.03 14.87
C SER A 71 13.73 -5.95 14.16
N GLY A 72 13.50 -6.82 13.17
CA GLY A 72 12.20 -6.87 12.51
C GLY A 72 12.14 -7.80 11.31
N ILE A 73 11.14 -7.53 10.47
CA ILE A 73 10.87 -8.24 9.23
C ILE A 73 10.95 -7.28 8.05
N ARG A 74 11.63 -7.71 6.98
CA ARG A 74 11.58 -7.06 5.67
C ARG A 74 10.67 -7.88 4.77
N ILE A 75 9.76 -7.22 4.08
CA ILE A 75 8.91 -7.82 3.05
C ILE A 75 9.46 -7.34 1.71
N ASN A 76 9.83 -8.28 0.86
CA ASN A 76 10.44 -7.99 -0.43
C ASN A 76 9.37 -8.01 -1.52
N GLY A 77 9.34 -6.98 -2.34
CA GLY A 77 8.47 -6.89 -3.50
C GLY A 77 8.85 -5.73 -4.40
N ASN A 78 8.44 -5.80 -5.66
CA ASN A 78 8.59 -4.70 -6.61
C ASN A 78 7.20 -4.13 -6.89
N TRP A 79 6.75 -3.22 -6.02
CA TRP A 79 5.42 -2.62 -6.11
C TRP A 79 5.50 -1.21 -6.69
N ASP A 80 4.66 -0.93 -7.69
CA ASP A 80 4.42 0.44 -8.13
C ASP A 80 3.32 1.07 -7.28
N LEU A 81 3.73 1.83 -6.27
CA LEU A 81 2.82 2.47 -5.32
C LEU A 81 2.38 3.88 -5.76
N GLN A 82 2.78 4.36 -6.95
CA GLN A 82 2.58 5.76 -7.36
C GLN A 82 1.12 6.19 -7.51
N ILE A 83 0.22 5.24 -7.79
CA ILE A 83 -1.21 5.49 -7.97
C ILE A 83 -2.02 5.27 -6.68
N TYR A 84 -1.36 4.92 -5.57
CA TYR A 84 -2.00 4.66 -4.29
C TYR A 84 -1.66 5.76 -3.30
N ASP A 85 -2.65 6.13 -2.47
CA ASP A 85 -2.51 7.22 -1.51
C ASP A 85 -2.12 6.74 -0.13
N GLN A 86 -2.51 5.52 0.22
CA GLN A 86 -2.42 4.99 1.57
C GLN A 86 -2.03 3.52 1.55
N MET A 87 -1.28 3.14 2.58
CA MET A 87 -0.96 1.77 2.89
C MET A 87 -1.65 1.41 4.21
N GLU A 88 -2.37 0.29 4.21
CA GLU A 88 -3.00 -0.26 5.39
C GLU A 88 -2.19 -1.45 5.91
N ILE A 89 -1.95 -1.50 7.22
CA ILE A 89 -1.27 -2.60 7.90
C ILE A 89 -2.08 -3.01 9.12
N GLU A 90 -2.35 -4.29 9.27
CA GLU A 90 -2.95 -4.86 10.47
C GLU A 90 -1.87 -5.55 11.31
N LEU A 91 -1.71 -5.11 12.56
CA LEU A 91 -0.70 -5.65 13.49
C LEU A 91 -1.35 -6.08 14.80
N VAL A 92 -0.81 -7.14 15.41
CA VAL A 92 -1.23 -7.63 16.72
C VAL A 92 -0.03 -7.66 17.66
N ASN A 93 -0.15 -6.98 18.80
CA ASN A 93 0.88 -6.99 19.83
C ASN A 93 0.61 -8.05 20.89
N TYR A 94 1.37 -9.15 20.85
CA TYR A 94 1.30 -10.22 21.86
C TYR A 94 2.19 -9.97 23.10
N ALA A 95 2.90 -8.84 23.16
CA ALA A 95 3.72 -8.48 24.31
C ALA A 95 2.87 -7.88 25.43
N LYS A 96 3.44 -7.88 26.65
CA LYS A 96 2.79 -7.28 27.84
C LYS A 96 2.83 -5.75 27.85
N ASN A 97 3.72 -5.15 27.06
CA ASN A 97 3.95 -3.71 27.00
C ASN A 97 3.60 -3.17 25.62
N THR A 98 3.30 -1.87 25.52
CA THR A 98 3.09 -1.19 24.24
C THR A 98 4.31 -1.37 23.35
N LEU A 99 4.07 -1.82 22.13
CA LEU A 99 5.11 -2.04 21.14
C LEU A 99 5.15 -0.85 20.19
N ARG A 100 6.29 -0.16 20.12
CA ARG A 100 6.53 0.87 19.11
C ARG A 100 7.20 0.23 17.89
N VAL A 101 6.50 0.18 16.77
CA VAL A 101 6.97 -0.40 15.50
C VAL A 101 7.33 0.73 14.55
N ALA A 102 8.47 0.62 13.88
CA ALA A 102 8.81 1.49 12.77
C ALA A 102 8.40 0.81 11.46
N VAL A 103 7.56 1.46 10.65
CA VAL A 103 7.23 1.00 9.31
C VAL A 103 8.07 1.78 8.31
N ARG A 104 8.71 1.07 7.38
CA ARG A 104 9.63 1.65 6.39
C ARG A 104 9.20 1.25 4.98
N LEU A 105 9.21 2.19 4.05
CA LEU A 105 9.13 1.92 2.62
C LEU A 105 10.46 2.30 1.97
N GLU A 106 11.07 1.34 1.30
CA GLU A 106 12.41 1.46 0.71
C GLU A 106 12.28 1.38 -0.81
N ASN A 107 12.74 2.42 -1.52
CA ASN A 107 12.84 2.37 -2.97
C ASN A 107 14.12 1.60 -3.41
N PRO A 108 14.19 1.09 -4.65
CA PRO A 108 15.35 0.35 -5.15
C PRO A 108 16.70 1.09 -5.04
N ASN A 109 16.67 2.42 -5.04
CA ASN A 109 17.83 3.31 -4.92
C ASN A 109 17.93 3.97 -3.53
N MET A 110 17.48 3.29 -2.49
CA MET A 110 17.54 3.76 -1.11
C MET A 110 19.00 3.84 -0.62
N ASP A 111 19.31 4.92 0.08
CA ASP A 111 20.58 5.12 0.76
C ASP A 111 20.31 5.41 2.24
N MET A 112 20.61 4.43 3.10
CA MET A 112 20.44 4.54 4.56
C MET A 112 21.33 5.63 5.17
N LYS A 113 22.54 5.82 4.64
CA LYS A 113 23.52 6.77 5.19
C LYS A 113 23.05 8.20 4.96
N ASN A 114 22.53 8.46 3.76
CA ASN A 114 22.03 9.78 3.36
C ASN A 114 20.52 9.96 3.57
N ARG A 115 19.83 8.94 4.12
CA ARG A 115 18.36 8.89 4.29
C ARG A 115 17.59 9.23 3.01
N LYS A 116 18.15 8.87 1.86
CA LYS A 116 17.56 9.16 0.54
C LYS A 116 16.62 8.04 0.13
N ASN A 117 15.47 8.40 -0.45
CA ASN A 117 14.48 7.46 -0.99
C ASN A 117 13.96 6.42 0.03
N LEU A 118 13.81 6.85 1.29
CA LEU A 118 13.26 6.08 2.40
C LEU A 118 12.08 6.84 3.02
N PHE A 119 10.94 6.19 3.14
CA PHE A 119 9.88 6.64 4.04
C PHE A 119 9.96 5.85 5.35
N ARG A 120 9.71 6.54 6.47
CA ARG A 120 9.66 5.90 7.79
C ARG A 120 8.64 6.58 8.68
N ASP A 121 7.76 5.79 9.25
CA ASP A 121 6.81 6.22 10.28
C ASP A 121 6.85 5.27 11.48
N TYR A 122 6.26 5.70 12.60
CA TYR A 122 6.19 4.95 13.84
C TYR A 122 4.75 4.77 14.31
N VAL A 123 4.43 3.56 14.73
CA VAL A 123 3.12 3.18 15.25
C VAL A 123 3.30 2.57 16.62
N SER A 124 2.38 2.86 17.54
CA SER A 124 2.40 2.30 18.89
C SER A 124 1.20 1.39 19.07
N ILE A 125 1.45 0.10 19.30
CA ILE A 125 0.41 -0.92 19.37
C ILE A 125 0.24 -1.35 20.82
N SER A 126 -0.96 -1.18 21.35
CA SER A 126 -1.25 -1.55 22.75
C SER A 126 -1.18 -3.08 22.96
N PRO A 127 -0.86 -3.56 24.17
CA PRO A 127 -0.86 -4.99 24.49
C PRO A 127 -2.19 -5.67 24.14
N ASN A 128 -2.10 -6.86 23.52
CA ASN A 128 -3.22 -7.71 23.12
C ASN A 128 -4.27 -7.04 22.25
N LYS A 129 -3.93 -5.95 21.56
CA LYS A 129 -4.81 -5.31 20.58
C LYS A 129 -4.39 -5.66 19.16
N VAL A 130 -5.41 -5.83 18.33
CA VAL A 130 -5.30 -5.77 16.88
C VAL A 130 -5.51 -4.31 16.49
N GLU A 131 -4.52 -3.72 15.84
CA GLU A 131 -4.60 -2.34 15.37
C GLU A 131 -4.42 -2.31 13.86
N LYS A 132 -5.40 -1.71 13.18
CA LYS A 132 -5.33 -1.35 11.77
C LYS A 132 -4.73 0.04 11.67
N ILE A 133 -3.58 0.12 11.03
CA ILE A 133 -2.80 1.33 10.84
C ILE A 133 -2.95 1.73 9.38
N VAL A 134 -3.24 3.00 9.14
CA VAL A 134 -3.22 3.62 7.82
C VAL A 134 -2.07 4.60 7.76
N LEU A 135 -1.18 4.42 6.80
CA LEU A 135 -0.02 5.28 6.56
C LEU A 135 -0.16 5.93 5.19
N ASP A 136 0.00 7.24 5.10
CA ASP A 136 0.01 7.94 3.82
C ASP A 136 1.26 7.57 3.04
N ILE A 137 1.08 7.10 1.80
CA ILE A 137 2.19 6.84 0.89
C ILE A 137 2.67 8.21 0.38
N PRO A 138 3.97 8.54 0.52
CA PRO A 138 4.48 9.81 0.04
C PRO A 138 4.29 9.91 -1.47
N ARG A 139 3.34 10.74 -1.91
CA ARG A 139 3.22 11.13 -3.30
C ARG A 139 4.52 11.84 -3.65
N LYS A 140 5.28 11.26 -4.59
CA LYS A 140 6.54 11.77 -5.12
C LYS A 140 6.41 13.27 -5.45
N ARG A 141 6.73 14.17 -4.52
CA ARG A 141 6.95 15.59 -4.85
C ARG A 141 8.40 15.69 -5.26
N PHE A 142 8.60 15.71 -6.57
CA PHE A 142 9.71 16.33 -7.29
C PHE A 142 10.80 16.90 -6.38
N TYR A 143 11.87 16.14 -6.14
CA TYR A 143 13.16 16.78 -6.07
C TYR A 143 13.55 17.02 -7.53
N PRO A 144 13.68 18.28 -8.01
CA PRO A 144 14.36 18.48 -9.29
C PRO A 144 15.73 17.81 -9.17
N GLU A 145 16.12 17.08 -10.22
CA GLU A 145 17.49 16.64 -10.39
C GLU A 145 18.37 17.87 -10.21
N VAL A 146 19.07 17.96 -9.09
CA VAL A 146 20.12 18.96 -8.95
C VAL A 146 21.25 18.39 -9.78
N GLU A 147 21.47 18.95 -10.97
CA GLU A 147 22.67 18.68 -11.77
C GLU A 147 23.90 18.92 -10.87
N GLU A 148 24.82 17.94 -10.86
CA GLU A 148 26.09 17.97 -10.12
C GLU A 148 27.04 19.07 -10.61
#